data_AF-A0A956EV10-F1
#
_entry.id   AF-A0A956EV10-F1
#
_cell.length_a   1.000
_cell.length_b   1.000
_cell.length_c   1.000
_cell.angle_alpha   90.00
_cell.angle_beta   90.00
_cell.angle_gamma   90.00
#
_symmetry.space_group_name_H-M   'P 1'
#
loop_
_entity.id
_entity.type
_entity.pdbx_description
1 polymer ?
#
loop_
_entity_poly.entity_id
_entity_poly.type
_entity_poly.pdbx_seq_one_letter_code
_entity_poly.pdbx_strand_id
1 'polypeptide(L)'
;MTVLSWKKLTLRAGNGARKIAAGMLLTGLIFGTGAACGGAGAPAQAPVDMSSLKPAPDATIFIQVESASSEANPFAENVRSQLVASFASGGYKLVESKQANPDVIARVTVSAVEESSMFQTQVNGQVQKSYTVTLNASLLASSDAAVIDQTESSFSGEGGKIDKNACDRLVFNLNKSGKLDTWAKNIEQGIEKAEEDLWVAGNVEGCKNAKTKEACDGIETYLKKYPTGKHAAEARQAIDDGKVAFQKAQDEAKAADNAEKEEAAWKAAVVDQCKKPTKSYDCSDVEAYLRKYPTGKYAAEAKTAMKESEKQREAQKKKAVAVKKSANRAECIKDCRRYYEKYYAYEILAQRCIQNEC
;
A
#
# COMPACT_ATOMS: atom_id res chain seq x y z
N MET A 1 -3.84 -32.21 5.31
CA MET A 1 -5.16 -31.56 5.10
C MET A 1 -5.30 -30.49 6.16
N THR A 2 -4.95 -29.26 5.82
CA THR A 2 -4.88 -28.15 6.78
C THR A 2 -5.89 -27.09 6.33
N VAL A 3 -6.93 -26.90 7.13
CA VAL A 3 -8.07 -26.04 6.81
C VAL A 3 -7.68 -24.58 7.03
N LEU A 4 -7.65 -23.81 5.95
CA LEU A 4 -7.47 -22.35 5.94
C LEU A 4 -8.72 -21.67 6.51
N SER A 5 -8.58 -21.02 7.66
CA SER A 5 -9.60 -20.17 8.28
C SER A 5 -9.49 -18.76 7.73
N TRP A 6 -10.44 -18.35 6.88
CA TRP A 6 -10.58 -16.97 6.41
C TRP A 6 -11.40 -16.17 7.42
N LYS A 7 -10.71 -15.36 8.25
CA LYS A 7 -11.36 -14.31 9.04
C LYS A 7 -11.83 -13.19 8.12
N LYS A 8 -13.15 -12.94 8.12
CA LYS A 8 -13.79 -11.78 7.50
C LYS A 8 -13.17 -10.49 8.04
N LEU A 9 -12.53 -9.72 7.17
CA LEU A 9 -12.11 -8.35 7.42
C LEU A 9 -13.31 -7.44 7.14
N THR A 10 -14.03 -7.04 8.19
CA THR A 10 -15.05 -5.98 8.10
C THR A 10 -14.37 -4.62 8.04
N LEU A 11 -14.30 -4.05 6.83
CA LEU A 11 -13.99 -2.64 6.62
C LEU A 11 -15.12 -1.78 7.20
N ARG A 12 -14.82 -1.12 8.33
CA ARG A 12 -15.66 -0.07 8.90
C ARG A 12 -15.45 1.20 8.08
N ALA A 13 -16.36 1.48 7.15
CA ALA A 13 -16.44 2.80 6.53
C ALA A 13 -16.87 3.82 7.61
N GLY A 14 -16.01 4.80 7.87
CA GLY A 14 -16.31 5.90 8.77
C GLY A 14 -17.40 6.79 8.18
N ASN A 15 -18.56 6.81 8.81
CA ASN A 15 -19.66 7.74 8.52
C ASN A 15 -19.25 9.17 8.90
N GLY A 16 -18.59 9.88 7.98
CA GLY A 16 -18.47 11.34 8.00
C GLY A 16 -19.71 11.98 7.39
N ALA A 17 -20.85 11.89 8.08
CA ALA A 17 -22.09 12.54 7.68
C ALA A 17 -21.97 14.07 7.85
N ARG A 18 -21.43 14.76 6.84
CA ARG A 18 -21.61 16.21 6.70
C ARG A 18 -23.05 16.46 6.27
N LYS A 19 -23.89 16.89 7.22
CA LYS A 19 -25.20 17.47 6.94
C LYS A 19 -25.00 18.76 6.15
N ILE A 20 -25.09 18.68 4.83
CA ILE A 20 -25.30 19.87 3.99
C ILE A 20 -26.80 20.14 4.06
N ALA A 21 -27.17 21.22 4.74
CA ALA A 21 -28.53 21.72 4.75
C ALA A 21 -28.93 22.07 3.32
N ALA A 22 -29.88 21.32 2.76
CA ALA A 22 -30.52 21.63 1.49
C ALA A 22 -31.37 22.90 1.68
N GLY A 23 -30.76 24.06 1.46
CA GLY A 23 -31.47 25.32 1.24
C GLY A 23 -32.13 25.26 -0.13
N MET A 24 -33.37 24.80 -0.17
CA MET A 24 -34.23 24.82 -1.34
C MET A 24 -34.55 26.30 -1.66
N LEU A 25 -33.72 26.93 -2.49
CA LEU A 25 -33.97 28.25 -3.07
C LEU A 25 -35.02 28.07 -4.18
N LEU A 26 -36.29 28.24 -3.83
CA LEU A 26 -37.36 28.49 -4.80
C LEU A 26 -37.00 29.78 -5.54
N THR A 27 -36.41 29.63 -6.72
CA THR A 27 -36.19 30.75 -7.63
C THR A 27 -37.48 30.93 -8.40
N GLY A 28 -38.21 31.99 -8.07
CA GLY A 28 -39.45 32.36 -8.76
C GLY A 28 -39.19 32.60 -10.25
N LEU A 29 -39.80 31.77 -11.08
CA LEU A 29 -39.93 31.99 -12.52
C LEU A 29 -40.82 33.23 -12.73
N ILE A 30 -40.19 34.39 -12.92
CA ILE A 30 -40.85 35.57 -13.47
C ILE A 30 -40.92 35.35 -14.98
N PHE A 31 -42.04 34.81 -15.45
CA PHE A 31 -42.40 34.84 -16.87
C PHE A 31 -42.75 36.28 -17.26
N GLY A 32 -41.74 37.01 -17.74
CA GLY A 32 -41.96 38.26 -18.47
C GLY A 32 -42.54 37.96 -19.84
N THR A 33 -43.87 37.97 -19.96
CA THR A 33 -44.56 37.92 -21.26
C THR A 33 -44.42 39.28 -21.96
N GLY A 34 -43.25 39.51 -22.58
CA GLY A 34 -43.05 40.59 -23.53
C GLY A 34 -43.52 40.16 -24.92
N ALA A 35 -44.72 40.59 -25.30
CA ALA A 35 -45.20 40.45 -26.67
C ALA A 35 -44.42 41.40 -27.59
N ALA A 36 -43.45 40.85 -28.33
CA ALA A 36 -42.77 41.54 -29.42
C ALA A 36 -43.04 40.81 -30.73
N CYS A 37 -44.16 41.16 -31.37
CA CYS A 37 -44.43 40.81 -32.77
C CYS A 37 -43.55 41.68 -33.67
N GLY A 38 -42.49 41.08 -34.22
CA GLY A 38 -41.61 41.69 -35.20
C GLY A 38 -40.51 40.71 -35.58
N GLY A 39 -40.84 39.73 -36.42
CA GLY A 39 -39.95 38.64 -36.86
C GLY A 39 -38.83 39.10 -37.79
N ALA A 40 -37.92 39.93 -37.30
CA ALA A 40 -36.61 40.08 -37.90
C ALA A 40 -35.80 38.85 -37.46
N GLY A 41 -35.50 37.94 -38.40
CA GLY A 41 -34.68 36.77 -38.13
C GLY A 41 -33.39 37.19 -37.41
N ALA A 42 -33.08 36.53 -36.29
CA ALA A 42 -31.88 36.83 -35.53
C ALA A 42 -30.67 36.80 -36.48
N PRO A 43 -29.86 37.87 -36.55
CA PRO A 43 -28.74 37.94 -37.48
C PRO A 43 -27.82 36.74 -37.25
N ALA A 44 -27.35 36.14 -38.35
CA ALA A 44 -26.39 35.05 -38.30
C ALA A 44 -25.19 35.49 -37.45
N GLN A 45 -24.97 34.81 -36.33
CA GLN A 45 -23.91 35.15 -35.40
C GLN A 45 -22.55 34.88 -36.07
N ALA A 46 -21.60 35.79 -35.88
CA ALA A 46 -20.26 35.66 -36.46
C ALA A 46 -19.58 34.34 -36.00
N PRO A 47 -18.73 33.71 -36.85
CA PRO A 47 -17.95 32.55 -36.46
C PRO A 47 -17.10 32.84 -35.21
N VAL A 48 -16.99 31.85 -34.32
CA VAL A 48 -16.16 31.97 -33.11
C VAL A 48 -14.72 31.64 -33.46
N ASP A 49 -13.79 32.53 -33.10
CA ASP A 49 -12.37 32.28 -33.25
C ASP A 49 -11.82 31.41 -32.11
N MET A 50 -11.72 30.10 -32.38
CA MET A 50 -11.20 29.10 -31.45
C MET A 50 -9.69 29.24 -31.20
N SER A 51 -8.95 30.03 -32.00
CA SER A 51 -7.51 30.24 -31.77
C SER A 51 -7.21 31.16 -30.59
N SER A 52 -8.22 31.90 -30.12
CA SER A 52 -8.12 32.83 -28.98
C SER A 52 -8.34 32.18 -27.60
N LEU A 53 -8.59 30.87 -27.57
CA LEU A 53 -8.83 30.13 -26.33
C LEU A 53 -7.59 30.12 -25.44
N LYS A 54 -7.81 30.21 -24.13
CA LYS A 54 -6.74 29.97 -23.16
C LYS A 54 -6.30 28.50 -23.25
N PRO A 55 -5.02 28.20 -22.96
CA PRO A 55 -4.54 26.83 -22.88
C PRO A 55 -5.46 26.01 -21.97
N ALA A 56 -5.91 24.86 -22.45
CA ALA A 56 -6.76 23.97 -21.66
C ALA A 56 -6.02 23.53 -20.38
N PRO A 57 -6.72 23.44 -19.23
CA PRO A 57 -6.14 22.90 -18.01
C PRO A 57 -5.81 21.42 -18.21
N ASP A 58 -4.88 20.91 -17.40
CA ASP A 58 -4.53 19.49 -17.40
C ASP A 58 -5.60 18.66 -16.67
N ALA A 59 -6.78 18.59 -17.28
CA ALA A 59 -7.91 17.80 -16.81
C ALA A 59 -8.48 16.97 -17.96
N THR A 60 -8.77 15.70 -17.69
CA THR A 60 -9.40 14.81 -18.66
C THR A 60 -10.91 15.01 -18.69
N ILE A 61 -11.48 15.13 -19.90
CA ILE A 61 -12.91 15.39 -20.10
C ILE A 61 -13.57 14.21 -20.83
N PHE A 62 -14.67 13.72 -20.28
CA PHE A 62 -15.61 12.83 -20.98
C PHE A 62 -16.84 13.62 -21.44
N ILE A 63 -17.17 13.55 -22.72
CA ILE A 63 -18.34 14.24 -23.29
C ILE A 63 -19.53 13.30 -23.29
N GLN A 64 -20.59 13.68 -22.56
CA GLN A 64 -21.84 12.95 -22.47
C GLN A 64 -22.95 13.79 -23.09
N VAL A 65 -23.54 13.33 -24.20
CA VAL A 65 -24.66 14.02 -24.85
C VAL A 65 -25.95 13.23 -24.61
N GLU A 66 -27.00 13.93 -24.17
CA GLU A 66 -28.30 13.35 -23.84
C GLU A 66 -29.42 14.12 -24.59
N SER A 67 -30.39 13.41 -25.17
CA SER A 67 -31.58 14.02 -25.76
C SER A 67 -32.64 14.27 -24.68
N ALA A 68 -33.11 15.51 -24.56
CA ALA A 68 -34.25 15.86 -23.69
C ALA A 68 -35.62 15.64 -24.33
N SER A 69 -35.67 15.48 -25.66
CA SER A 69 -36.91 15.20 -26.39
C SER A 69 -36.67 14.19 -27.52
N SER A 70 -37.74 13.52 -27.99
CA SER A 70 -37.67 12.60 -29.13
C SER A 70 -37.20 13.29 -30.40
N GLU A 71 -37.58 14.55 -30.58
CA GLU A 71 -37.22 15.43 -31.69
C GLU A 71 -35.73 15.76 -31.69
N ALA A 72 -35.06 15.71 -30.54
CA ALA A 72 -33.64 15.98 -30.41
C ALA A 72 -32.73 14.79 -30.80
N ASN A 73 -33.26 13.57 -30.85
CA ASN A 73 -32.49 12.36 -31.15
C ASN A 73 -31.65 12.42 -32.45
N PRO A 74 -32.18 12.95 -33.58
CA PRO A 74 -31.40 13.05 -34.82
C PRO A 74 -30.20 14.00 -34.71
N PHE A 75 -30.18 14.91 -33.73
CA PHE A 75 -29.11 15.89 -33.55
C PHE A 75 -28.03 15.39 -32.59
N ALA A 76 -28.34 14.49 -31.65
CA ALA A 76 -27.47 14.14 -30.53
C ALA A 76 -26.08 13.60 -30.96
N GLU A 77 -26.02 12.67 -31.91
CA GLU A 77 -24.74 12.11 -32.38
C GLU A 77 -23.88 13.13 -33.16
N ASN A 78 -24.53 14.00 -33.94
CA ASN A 78 -23.84 15.07 -34.66
C ASN A 78 -23.30 16.11 -33.67
N VAL A 79 -24.10 16.51 -32.68
CA VAL A 79 -23.68 17.40 -31.59
C VAL A 79 -22.50 16.79 -30.83
N ARG A 80 -22.57 15.50 -30.49
CA ARG A 80 -21.47 14.80 -29.81
C ARG A 80 -20.18 14.84 -30.65
N SER A 81 -20.27 14.45 -31.91
CA SER A 81 -19.12 14.42 -32.82
C SER A 81 -18.48 15.82 -32.97
N GLN A 82 -19.31 16.85 -33.10
CA GLN A 82 -18.83 18.22 -33.22
C GLN A 82 -18.23 18.74 -31.91
N LEU A 83 -18.84 18.45 -30.76
CA LEU A 83 -18.28 18.83 -29.46
C LEU A 83 -16.92 18.15 -29.23
N VAL A 84 -16.77 16.87 -29.56
CA VAL A 84 -15.47 16.18 -29.50
C VAL A 84 -14.43 16.94 -30.32
N ALA A 85 -14.75 17.32 -31.56
CA ALA A 85 -13.85 18.10 -32.41
C ALA A 85 -13.55 19.49 -31.83
N SER A 86 -14.54 20.19 -31.29
CA SER A 86 -14.40 21.54 -30.72
C SER A 86 -13.56 21.53 -29.43
N PHE A 87 -13.79 20.59 -28.52
CA PHE A 87 -12.95 20.42 -27.32
C PHE A 87 -11.53 20.00 -27.68
N ALA A 88 -11.35 19.07 -28.62
CA ALA A 88 -10.00 18.68 -29.07
C ALA A 88 -9.24 19.87 -29.69
N SER A 89 -9.93 20.70 -30.49
CA SER A 89 -9.35 21.92 -31.07
C SER A 89 -8.99 22.97 -30.02
N GLY A 90 -9.71 23.00 -28.90
CA GLY A 90 -9.38 23.82 -27.73
C GLY A 90 -8.23 23.28 -26.87
N GLY A 91 -7.62 22.15 -27.24
CA GLY A 91 -6.50 21.53 -26.52
C GLY A 91 -6.88 20.69 -25.31
N TYR A 92 -8.17 20.38 -25.12
CA TYR A 92 -8.62 19.56 -24.00
C TYR A 92 -8.25 18.08 -24.19
N LYS A 93 -7.83 17.43 -23.11
CA LYS A 93 -7.55 15.98 -23.09
C LYS A 93 -8.87 15.21 -22.99
N LEU A 94 -9.26 14.53 -24.06
CA LEU A 94 -10.53 13.79 -24.10
C LEU A 94 -10.31 12.31 -23.78
N VAL A 95 -11.27 11.72 -23.06
CA VAL A 95 -11.38 10.27 -22.89
C VAL A 95 -12.66 9.74 -23.53
N GLU A 96 -12.59 8.54 -24.08
CA GLU A 96 -13.68 7.97 -24.87
C GLU A 96 -14.85 7.43 -24.03
N SER A 97 -14.59 7.14 -22.76
CA SER A 97 -15.57 6.48 -21.89
C SER A 97 -15.50 6.99 -20.45
N LYS A 98 -16.63 6.90 -19.75
CA LYS A 98 -16.70 7.20 -18.31
C LYS A 98 -15.84 6.22 -17.47
N GLN A 99 -15.61 5.01 -17.96
CA GLN A 99 -14.79 3.99 -17.31
C GLN A 99 -13.29 4.32 -17.30
N ALA A 100 -12.86 5.27 -18.13
CA ALA A 100 -11.49 5.79 -18.12
C ALA A 100 -11.20 6.73 -16.93
N ASN A 101 -12.15 6.90 -16.01
CA ASN A 101 -12.07 7.80 -14.85
C ASN A 101 -11.69 9.24 -15.24
N PRO A 102 -12.52 9.92 -16.07
CA PRO A 102 -12.30 11.33 -16.38
C PRO A 102 -12.31 12.17 -15.11
N ASP A 103 -11.63 13.32 -15.14
CA ASP A 103 -11.71 14.33 -14.08
C ASP A 103 -13.02 15.11 -14.16
N VAL A 104 -13.49 15.39 -15.38
CA VAL A 104 -14.69 16.18 -15.67
C VAL A 104 -15.61 15.46 -16.66
N ILE A 105 -16.91 15.54 -16.41
CA ILE A 105 -17.96 15.10 -17.33
C ILE A 105 -18.60 16.35 -17.93
N ALA A 106 -18.43 16.56 -19.23
CA ALA A 106 -19.15 17.58 -19.98
C ALA A 106 -20.49 17.00 -20.42
N ARG A 107 -21.52 17.20 -19.59
CA ARG A 107 -22.89 16.78 -19.92
C ARG A 107 -23.55 17.86 -20.79
N VAL A 108 -24.03 17.46 -21.96
CA VAL A 108 -24.79 18.34 -22.85
C VAL A 108 -26.16 17.75 -23.10
N THR A 109 -27.19 18.47 -22.67
CA THR A 109 -28.58 18.13 -22.93
C THR A 109 -29.06 18.86 -24.17
N VAL A 110 -29.52 18.11 -25.17
CA VAL A 110 -30.05 18.62 -26.44
C VAL A 110 -31.57 18.58 -26.38
N SER A 111 -32.22 19.73 -26.52
CA SER A 111 -33.67 19.82 -26.73
C SER A 111 -33.96 20.40 -28.11
N ALA A 112 -35.03 19.93 -28.75
CA ALA A 112 -35.49 20.43 -30.04
C ALA A 112 -36.99 20.70 -29.98
N VAL A 113 -37.40 21.86 -30.47
CA VAL A 113 -38.81 22.28 -30.57
C VAL A 113 -39.10 22.61 -32.03
N GLU A 114 -40.12 21.97 -32.61
CA GLU A 114 -40.55 22.22 -33.99
C GLU A 114 -41.04 23.67 -34.12
N GLU A 115 -40.48 24.41 -35.06
CA GLU A 115 -40.90 25.78 -35.35
C GLU A 115 -42.23 25.75 -36.11
N SER A 116 -43.27 26.40 -35.58
CA SER A 116 -44.55 26.47 -36.28
C SER A 116 -44.43 27.40 -37.49
N SER A 117 -44.07 26.86 -38.64
CA SER A 117 -44.07 27.60 -39.89
C SER A 117 -45.47 27.58 -40.51
N MET A 118 -46.01 28.76 -40.81
CA MET A 118 -47.22 28.89 -41.64
C MET A 118 -46.95 28.48 -43.11
N PHE A 119 -45.68 28.29 -43.48
CA PHE A 119 -45.25 27.90 -44.81
C PHE A 119 -44.48 26.58 -44.73
N GLN A 120 -45.15 25.46 -45.02
CA GLN A 120 -44.50 24.17 -45.15
C GLN A 120 -43.83 24.08 -46.51
N THR A 121 -42.50 24.20 -46.54
CA THR A 121 -41.73 24.02 -47.76
C THR A 121 -41.55 22.52 -48.00
N GLN A 122 -42.09 22.01 -49.11
CA GLN A 122 -41.86 20.63 -49.53
C GLN A 122 -40.63 20.57 -50.44
N VAL A 123 -39.63 19.78 -50.04
CA VAL A 123 -38.47 19.48 -50.90
C VAL A 123 -38.55 17.99 -51.22
N ASN A 124 -38.66 17.63 -52.50
CA ASN A 124 -38.83 16.25 -52.97
C ASN A 124 -40.03 15.52 -52.34
N GLY A 125 -41.14 16.22 -52.11
CA GLY A 125 -42.36 15.65 -51.53
C GLY A 125 -42.30 15.36 -50.03
N GLN A 126 -41.20 15.70 -49.35
CA GLN A 126 -41.10 15.65 -47.89
C GLN A 126 -41.22 17.05 -47.31
N VAL A 127 -42.08 17.20 -46.30
CA VAL A 127 -42.20 18.43 -45.51
C VAL A 127 -40.92 18.59 -44.71
N GLN A 128 -40.17 19.67 -44.97
CA GLN A 128 -39.00 19.98 -44.16
C GLN A 128 -39.46 20.67 -42.88
N LYS A 129 -39.15 20.04 -41.74
CA LYS A 129 -39.41 20.58 -40.42
C LYS A 129 -38.17 21.34 -39.95
N SER A 130 -38.36 22.60 -39.60
CA SER A 130 -37.37 23.41 -38.89
C SER A 130 -37.55 23.22 -37.39
N TYR A 131 -36.44 23.12 -36.68
CA TYR A 131 -36.41 22.98 -35.23
C TYR A 131 -35.53 24.08 -34.64
N THR A 132 -36.03 24.73 -33.59
CA THR A 132 -35.15 25.45 -32.67
C THR A 132 -34.50 24.42 -31.75
N VAL A 133 -33.19 24.27 -31.84
CA VAL A 133 -32.39 23.34 -31.04
C VAL A 133 -31.67 24.13 -29.94
N THR A 134 -31.85 23.72 -28.69
CA THR A 134 -31.16 24.30 -27.54
C THR A 134 -30.21 23.28 -26.93
N LEU A 135 -28.98 23.71 -26.68
CA LEU A 135 -27.92 22.95 -26.08
C LEU A 135 -27.64 23.51 -24.69
N ASN A 136 -27.82 22.68 -23.67
CA ASN A 136 -27.50 23.03 -22.29
C ASN A 136 -26.25 22.23 -21.87
N ALA A 137 -25.11 22.90 -21.75
CA ALA A 137 -23.86 22.27 -21.32
C ALA A 137 -23.61 22.51 -19.83
N SER A 138 -23.22 21.45 -19.13
CA SER A 138 -22.76 21.48 -17.74
C SER A 138 -21.45 20.71 -17.61
N LEU A 139 -20.42 21.36 -17.06
CA LEU A 139 -19.20 20.70 -16.64
C LEU A 139 -19.39 20.20 -15.21
N LEU A 140 -19.29 18.90 -15.00
CA LEU A 140 -19.49 18.24 -13.72
C LEU A 140 -18.18 17.59 -13.26
N ALA A 141 -17.78 17.80 -12.00
CA ALA A 141 -16.68 17.06 -11.41
C ALA A 141 -17.04 15.57 -11.33
N SER A 142 -16.16 14.69 -11.80
CA SER A 142 -16.44 13.25 -11.87
C SER A 142 -16.53 12.61 -10.47
N SER A 143 -15.83 13.17 -9.48
CA SER A 143 -15.74 12.65 -8.11
C SER A 143 -17.04 12.74 -7.30
N ASP A 144 -17.78 13.84 -7.45
CA ASP A 144 -18.93 14.18 -6.60
C ASP A 144 -20.11 14.78 -7.37
N ALA A 145 -20.02 14.84 -8.70
CA ALA A 145 -21.01 15.46 -9.60
C ALA A 145 -21.28 16.95 -9.30
N ALA A 146 -20.37 17.65 -8.62
CA ALA A 146 -20.49 19.08 -8.42
C ALA A 146 -20.43 19.83 -9.77
N VAL A 147 -21.34 20.78 -9.95
CA VAL A 147 -21.36 21.63 -11.15
C VAL A 147 -20.21 22.64 -11.09
N ILE A 148 -19.28 22.52 -12.02
CA ILE A 148 -18.13 23.42 -12.18
C ILE A 148 -18.55 24.66 -12.96
N ASP A 149 -19.24 24.44 -14.09
CA ASP A 149 -19.72 25.51 -14.95
C ASP A 149 -20.93 25.08 -15.78
N GLN A 150 -21.70 26.05 -16.26
CA GLN A 150 -22.87 25.84 -17.11
C GLN A 150 -22.97 26.94 -18.15
N THR A 151 -23.38 26.57 -19.35
CA THR A 151 -23.67 27.52 -20.42
C THR A 151 -24.73 26.94 -21.37
N GLU A 152 -25.38 27.81 -22.11
CA GLU A 152 -26.38 27.44 -23.11
C GLU A 152 -26.04 28.03 -24.48
N SER A 153 -26.47 27.35 -25.53
CA SER A 153 -26.45 27.88 -26.90
C SER A 153 -27.63 27.32 -27.67
N SER A 154 -28.14 28.08 -28.63
CA SER A 154 -29.24 27.64 -29.49
C SER A 154 -28.94 27.92 -30.97
N PHE A 155 -29.59 27.17 -31.85
CA PHE A 155 -29.56 27.34 -33.29
C PHE A 155 -30.83 26.77 -33.93
N SER A 156 -31.17 27.22 -35.14
CA SER A 156 -32.23 26.58 -35.95
C SER A 156 -31.59 25.52 -36.85
N GLY A 157 -32.19 24.33 -36.88
CA GLY A 157 -31.67 23.17 -37.62
C GLY A 157 -32.76 22.37 -38.31
N GLU A 158 -32.40 21.72 -39.41
CA GLU A 158 -33.28 20.88 -40.22
C GLU A 158 -32.66 19.50 -40.43
N GLY A 159 -33.46 18.44 -40.27
CA GLY A 159 -33.05 17.08 -40.61
C GLY A 159 -31.80 16.57 -39.89
N GLY A 160 -31.61 16.93 -38.62
CA GLY A 160 -30.45 16.52 -37.82
C GLY A 160 -29.15 17.29 -38.12
N LYS A 161 -29.15 18.23 -39.07
CA LYS A 161 -28.01 19.11 -39.32
C LYS A 161 -27.80 20.05 -38.15
N ILE A 162 -26.54 20.28 -37.80
CA ILE A 162 -26.16 21.12 -36.67
C ILE A 162 -25.45 22.39 -37.16
N ASP A 163 -25.61 23.49 -36.43
CA ASP A 163 -24.74 24.66 -36.57
C ASP A 163 -23.45 24.41 -35.79
N LYS A 164 -22.33 24.22 -36.51
CA LYS A 164 -21.00 24.05 -35.92
C LYS A 164 -20.65 25.22 -34.98
N ASN A 165 -21.03 26.45 -35.35
CA ASN A 165 -20.72 27.63 -34.54
C ASN A 165 -21.44 27.59 -33.19
N ALA A 166 -22.61 26.94 -33.08
CA ALA A 166 -23.30 26.78 -31.80
C ALA A 166 -22.51 25.90 -30.82
N CYS A 167 -21.91 24.81 -31.32
CA CYS A 167 -21.04 23.95 -30.52
C CYS A 167 -19.72 24.67 -30.15
N ASP A 168 -19.12 25.40 -31.09
CA ASP A 168 -17.91 26.18 -30.85
C ASP A 168 -18.15 27.30 -29.81
N ARG A 169 -19.32 27.97 -29.87
CA ARG A 169 -19.75 28.96 -28.86
C ARG A 169 -19.85 28.36 -27.46
N LEU A 170 -20.41 27.16 -27.31
CA LEU A 170 -20.48 26.49 -26.00
C LEU A 170 -19.08 26.29 -25.42
N VAL A 171 -18.17 25.70 -26.20
CA VAL A 171 -16.79 25.43 -25.76
C VAL A 171 -16.06 26.73 -25.44
N PHE A 172 -16.23 27.75 -26.28
CA PHE A 172 -15.65 29.07 -26.06
C PHE A 172 -16.17 29.72 -24.78
N ASN A 173 -17.47 29.67 -24.52
CA ASN A 173 -18.07 30.24 -23.30
C ASN A 173 -17.57 29.51 -22.05
N LEU A 174 -17.47 28.17 -22.08
CA LEU A 174 -16.92 27.36 -20.99
C LEU A 174 -15.43 27.67 -20.74
N ASN A 175 -14.63 27.85 -21.79
CA ASN A 175 -13.22 28.23 -21.65
C ASN A 175 -13.08 29.65 -21.08
N LYS A 176 -13.86 30.60 -21.61
CA LYS A 176 -13.81 32.01 -21.22
C LYS A 176 -14.21 32.24 -19.77
N SER A 177 -15.08 31.42 -19.21
CA SER A 177 -15.52 31.55 -17.81
C SER A 177 -14.37 31.41 -16.81
N GLY A 178 -13.32 30.66 -17.15
CA GLY A 178 -12.18 30.37 -16.26
C GLY A 178 -12.53 29.54 -15.01
N LYS A 179 -13.77 29.07 -14.88
CA LYS A 179 -14.19 28.26 -13.73
C LYS A 179 -13.54 26.88 -13.73
N LEU A 180 -13.39 26.29 -14.91
CA LEU A 180 -12.70 25.00 -15.07
C LEU A 180 -11.22 25.11 -14.67
N ASP A 181 -10.51 26.18 -15.07
CA ASP A 181 -9.12 26.42 -14.67
C ASP A 181 -8.98 26.59 -13.15
N THR A 182 -9.91 27.33 -12.54
CA THR A 182 -9.93 27.57 -11.09
C THR A 182 -10.19 26.26 -10.35
N TRP A 183 -11.13 25.46 -10.84
CA TRP A 183 -11.43 24.14 -10.29
C TRP A 183 -10.21 23.20 -10.40
N ALA A 184 -9.57 23.12 -11.58
CA ALA A 184 -8.40 22.28 -11.79
C ALA A 184 -7.27 22.64 -10.82
N LYS A 185 -6.96 23.93 -10.67
CA LYS A 185 -5.97 24.42 -9.70
C LYS A 185 -6.32 24.06 -8.25
N ASN A 186 -7.59 24.16 -7.87
CA ASN A 186 -8.03 23.81 -6.52
C ASN A 186 -7.89 22.31 -6.25
N ILE A 187 -8.16 21.46 -7.26
CA ILE A 187 -7.95 20.02 -7.16
C ILE A 187 -6.45 19.70 -7.03
N GLU A 188 -5.61 20.29 -7.87
CA GLU A 188 -4.14 20.13 -7.80
C GLU A 188 -3.61 20.52 -6.41
N GLN A 189 -3.99 21.69 -5.88
CA GLN A 189 -3.61 22.13 -4.54
C GLN A 189 -4.15 21.19 -3.44
N GLY A 190 -5.36 20.67 -3.63
CA GLY A 190 -5.95 19.69 -2.72
C GLY A 190 -5.18 18.37 -2.70
N ILE A 191 -4.75 17.89 -3.87
CA ILE A 191 -3.92 16.70 -4.01
C ILE A 191 -2.54 16.93 -3.39
N GLU A 192 -1.86 18.03 -3.72
CA GLU A 192 -0.54 18.38 -3.16
C GLU A 192 -0.60 18.45 -1.63
N LYS A 193 -1.63 19.11 -1.08
CA LYS A 193 -1.82 19.17 0.37
C LYS A 193 -2.08 17.79 0.97
N ALA A 194 -2.96 16.98 0.37
CA ALA A 194 -3.26 15.64 0.86
C ALA A 194 -2.07 14.68 0.72
N GLU A 195 -1.21 14.92 -0.26
CA GLU A 195 0.07 14.23 -0.43
C GLU A 195 1.05 14.60 0.68
N GLU A 196 1.25 15.89 0.93
CA GLU A 196 2.13 16.39 1.98
C GLU A 196 1.68 15.94 3.38
N ASP A 197 0.38 15.99 3.67
CA ASP A 197 -0.18 15.51 4.95
C ASP A 197 0.12 14.01 5.18
N LEU A 198 0.00 13.20 4.11
CA LEU A 198 0.32 11.76 4.18
C LEU A 198 1.82 11.50 4.27
N TRP A 199 2.64 12.31 3.61
CA TRP A 199 4.09 12.25 3.70
C TRP A 199 4.58 12.53 5.13
N VAL A 200 4.10 13.62 5.73
CA VAL A 200 4.41 13.98 7.13
C VAL A 200 3.93 12.88 8.09
N ALA A 201 2.72 12.34 7.90
CA ALA A 201 2.20 11.23 8.69
C ALA A 201 3.01 9.93 8.54
N GLY A 202 3.72 9.77 7.41
CA GLY A 202 4.53 8.59 7.11
C GLY A 202 5.76 8.42 8.00
N ASN A 203 6.22 9.49 8.67
CA ASN A 203 7.39 9.49 9.55
C ASN A 203 8.65 8.90 8.91
N VAL A 204 9.18 9.61 7.90
CA VAL A 204 10.34 9.23 7.10
C VAL A 204 11.56 8.89 7.96
N GLU A 205 11.86 9.72 8.97
CA GLU A 205 12.99 9.53 9.86
C GLU A 205 12.80 8.30 10.77
N GLY A 206 11.57 8.00 11.17
CA GLY A 206 11.23 6.76 11.87
C GLY A 206 11.48 5.52 11.02
N CYS A 207 11.15 5.58 9.73
CA CYS A 207 11.41 4.50 8.78
C CYS A 207 12.92 4.32 8.52
N LYS A 208 13.68 5.41 8.25
CA LYS A 208 15.14 5.33 8.04
C LYS A 208 15.88 4.71 9.24
N ASN A 209 15.37 4.90 10.45
CA ASN A 209 15.94 4.38 11.70
C ASN A 209 15.13 3.20 12.26
N ALA A 210 14.49 2.40 11.40
CA ALA A 210 13.59 1.33 11.79
C ALA A 210 14.25 0.33 12.75
N LYS A 211 13.59 0.09 13.88
CA LYS A 211 13.92 -0.98 14.84
C LYS A 211 12.91 -2.12 14.81
N THR A 212 11.78 -1.91 14.15
CA THR A 212 10.70 -2.87 13.94
C THR A 212 10.33 -2.90 12.47
N LYS A 213 9.64 -3.95 12.04
CA LYS A 213 9.24 -4.11 10.64
C LYS A 213 8.18 -3.08 10.23
N GLU A 214 7.34 -2.68 11.17
CA GLU A 214 6.18 -1.80 10.98
C GLU A 214 6.56 -0.32 10.92
N ALA A 215 7.83 0.02 11.18
CA ALA A 215 8.30 1.41 11.21
C ALA A 215 8.16 2.15 9.87
N CYS A 216 8.01 1.41 8.76
CA CYS A 216 7.87 1.96 7.41
C CYS A 216 6.43 1.90 6.84
N ASP A 217 5.45 1.38 7.59
CA ASP A 217 4.06 1.17 7.10
C ASP A 217 3.41 2.48 6.59
N GLY A 218 3.73 3.61 7.23
CA GLY A 218 3.24 4.93 6.82
C GLY A 218 3.78 5.35 5.45
N ILE A 219 5.08 5.13 5.21
CA ILE A 219 5.73 5.42 3.92
C ILE A 219 5.26 4.48 2.81
N GLU A 220 5.02 3.20 3.13
CA GLU A 220 4.41 2.25 2.19
C GLU A 220 2.99 2.68 1.79
N THR A 221 2.21 3.16 2.77
CA THR A 221 0.86 3.70 2.51
C THR A 221 0.91 4.93 1.60
N TYR A 222 1.87 5.83 1.83
CA TYR A 222 2.12 6.98 0.96
C TYR A 222 2.43 6.53 -0.48
N LEU A 223 3.39 5.63 -0.68
CA LEU A 223 3.78 5.14 -2.01
C LEU A 223 2.65 4.42 -2.75
N LYS A 224 1.78 3.73 -2.02
CA LYS A 224 0.60 3.07 -2.60
C LYS A 224 -0.40 4.08 -3.16
N LYS A 225 -0.57 5.24 -2.51
CA LYS A 225 -1.52 6.27 -2.93
C LYS A 225 -0.93 7.23 -3.97
N TYR A 226 0.35 7.56 -3.84
CA TYR A 226 1.06 8.49 -4.73
C TYR A 226 2.35 7.85 -5.29
N PRO A 227 2.25 6.84 -6.18
CA PRO A 227 3.42 6.09 -6.67
C PRO A 227 4.40 6.94 -7.49
N THR A 228 3.91 8.05 -8.05
CA THR A 228 4.66 9.05 -8.81
C THR A 228 4.59 10.43 -8.14
N GLY A 229 4.26 10.48 -6.84
CA GLY A 229 4.20 11.71 -6.07
C GLY A 229 5.56 12.40 -5.94
N LYS A 230 5.54 13.65 -5.49
CA LYS A 230 6.70 14.51 -5.24
C LYS A 230 7.77 13.83 -4.37
N HIS A 231 7.36 13.06 -3.36
CA HIS A 231 8.26 12.38 -2.42
C HIS A 231 8.45 10.89 -2.73
N ALA A 232 7.98 10.39 -3.87
CA ALA A 232 8.03 8.95 -4.18
C ALA A 232 9.46 8.38 -4.25
N ALA A 233 10.43 9.17 -4.76
CA ALA A 233 11.83 8.75 -4.79
C ALA A 233 12.42 8.66 -3.37
N GLU A 234 12.18 9.68 -2.54
CA GLU A 234 12.67 9.71 -1.15
C GLU A 234 12.02 8.61 -0.30
N ALA A 235 10.72 8.36 -0.47
CA ALA A 235 9.99 7.30 0.20
C ALA A 235 10.59 5.92 -0.06
N ARG A 236 10.96 5.62 -1.31
CA ARG A 236 11.60 4.35 -1.68
C ARG A 236 12.97 4.22 -1.02
N GLN A 237 13.77 5.28 -1.05
CA GLN A 237 15.07 5.32 -0.39
C GLN A 237 14.93 5.09 1.13
N ALA A 238 13.97 5.76 1.78
CA ALA A 238 13.74 5.61 3.21
C ALA A 238 13.38 4.16 3.61
N ILE A 239 12.60 3.46 2.78
CA ILE A 239 12.29 2.04 2.99
C ILE A 239 13.53 1.17 2.89
N ASP A 240 14.39 1.41 1.90
CA ASP A 240 15.63 0.63 1.74
C ASP A 240 16.63 0.90 2.88
N ASP A 241 16.78 2.16 3.28
CA ASP A 241 17.56 2.54 4.47
C ASP A 241 17.00 1.87 5.73
N GLY A 242 15.68 1.88 5.89
CA GLY A 242 14.98 1.25 7.02
C GLY A 242 15.19 -0.25 7.09
N LYS A 243 15.24 -0.96 5.96
CA LYS A 243 15.58 -2.40 5.94
C LYS A 243 16.99 -2.66 6.47
N VAL A 244 17.96 -1.82 6.06
CA VAL A 244 19.36 -1.93 6.53
C VAL A 244 19.44 -1.64 8.03
N ALA A 245 18.77 -0.58 8.51
CA ALA A 245 18.72 -0.21 9.91
C ALA A 245 18.07 -1.31 10.78
N PHE A 246 16.96 -1.89 10.31
CA PHE A 246 16.26 -2.97 10.99
C PHE A 246 17.13 -4.22 11.12
N GLN A 247 17.81 -4.63 10.03
CA GLN A 247 18.72 -5.77 10.05
C GLN A 247 19.87 -5.55 11.05
N LYS A 248 20.49 -4.36 11.02
CA LYS A 248 21.54 -4.00 11.96
C LYS A 248 21.05 -4.07 13.42
N ALA A 249 19.86 -3.53 13.71
CA ALA A 249 19.27 -3.59 15.05
C ALA A 249 19.00 -5.03 15.51
N GLN A 250 18.57 -5.91 14.60
CA GLN A 250 18.38 -7.33 14.90
C GLN A 250 19.71 -8.04 15.19
N ASP A 251 20.75 -7.76 14.41
CA ASP A 251 22.07 -8.34 14.60
C ASP A 251 22.70 -7.88 15.92
N GLU A 252 22.56 -6.60 16.27
CA GLU A 252 22.99 -6.04 17.55
C GLU A 252 22.24 -6.68 18.73
N ALA A 253 20.91 -6.83 18.63
CA ALA A 253 20.10 -7.48 19.65
C ALA A 253 20.50 -8.95 19.85
N LYS A 254 20.76 -9.68 18.76
CA LYS A 254 21.23 -11.07 18.79
C LYS A 254 22.64 -11.17 19.37
N ALA A 255 23.53 -10.24 19.05
CA ALA A 255 24.87 -10.18 19.61
C ALA A 255 24.83 -9.93 21.13
N ALA A 256 23.96 -9.02 21.59
CA ALA A 256 23.76 -8.75 23.01
C ALA A 256 23.21 -9.97 23.77
N ASP A 257 22.19 -10.64 23.22
CA ASP A 257 21.63 -11.88 23.79
C ASP A 257 22.67 -13.00 23.86
N ASN A 258 23.48 -13.17 22.82
CA ASN A 258 24.58 -14.14 22.83
C ASN A 258 25.65 -13.80 23.88
N ALA A 259 26.00 -12.52 24.03
CA ALA A 259 26.97 -12.08 25.03
C ALA A 259 26.48 -12.34 26.45
N GLU A 260 25.18 -12.10 26.74
CA GLU A 260 24.58 -12.43 28.03
C GLU A 260 24.58 -13.95 28.30
N LYS A 261 24.22 -14.75 27.29
CA LYS A 261 24.25 -16.21 27.38
C LYS A 261 25.66 -16.78 27.55
N GLU A 262 26.66 -16.12 26.97
CA GLU A 262 28.06 -16.48 27.15
C GLU A 262 28.52 -16.17 28.58
N GLU A 263 28.24 -14.96 29.07
CA GLU A 263 28.55 -14.52 30.43
C GLU A 263 27.94 -15.46 31.49
N ALA A 264 26.67 -15.84 31.31
CA ALA A 264 25.99 -16.79 32.18
C ALA A 264 26.64 -18.19 32.13
N ALA A 265 26.99 -18.67 30.93
CA ALA A 265 27.66 -19.96 30.77
C ALA A 265 29.07 -19.97 31.38
N TRP A 266 29.79 -18.85 31.29
CA TRP A 266 31.11 -18.70 31.90
C TRP A 266 31.04 -18.73 33.44
N LYS A 267 30.10 -17.98 34.03
CA LYS A 267 29.87 -18.01 35.49
C LYS A 267 29.52 -19.42 35.98
N ALA A 268 28.77 -20.18 35.18
CA ALA A 268 28.41 -21.56 35.48
C ALA A 268 29.58 -22.56 35.31
N ALA A 269 30.66 -22.20 34.62
CA ALA A 269 31.76 -23.12 34.32
C ALA A 269 32.70 -23.40 35.52
N VAL A 270 32.53 -22.69 36.65
CA VAL A 270 33.30 -22.85 37.90
C VAL A 270 34.80 -23.10 37.66
N VAL A 271 35.44 -22.16 36.97
CA VAL A 271 36.80 -22.33 36.41
C VAL A 271 37.84 -22.62 37.48
N ASP A 272 37.67 -22.09 38.68
CA ASP A 272 38.56 -22.35 39.81
C ASP A 272 38.52 -23.80 40.28
N GLN A 273 37.36 -24.47 40.19
CA GLN A 273 37.25 -25.91 40.45
C GLN A 273 38.02 -26.70 39.39
N CYS A 274 37.99 -26.26 38.13
CA CYS A 274 38.76 -26.89 37.08
C CYS A 274 40.28 -26.65 37.23
N LYS A 275 40.74 -25.49 37.73
CA LYS A 275 42.17 -25.24 37.98
C LYS A 275 42.76 -26.18 39.04
N LYS A 276 41.94 -26.70 39.96
CA LYS A 276 42.34 -27.61 41.05
C LYS A 276 41.39 -28.81 41.15
N PRO A 277 41.39 -29.73 40.17
CA PRO A 277 40.41 -30.80 40.10
C PRO A 277 40.65 -31.86 41.20
N THR A 278 39.62 -32.09 42.00
CA THR A 278 39.56 -33.16 42.99
C THR A 278 39.00 -34.46 42.39
N LYS A 279 38.20 -34.34 41.32
CA LYS A 279 37.57 -35.44 40.59
C LYS A 279 37.85 -35.31 39.09
N SER A 280 37.76 -36.42 38.36
CA SER A 280 38.04 -36.44 36.91
C SER A 280 37.10 -35.56 36.08
N TYR A 281 35.90 -35.27 36.60
CA TYR A 281 34.85 -34.49 35.93
C TYR A 281 34.76 -33.04 36.39
N ASP A 282 35.64 -32.58 37.28
CA ASP A 282 35.62 -31.20 37.81
C ASP A 282 35.86 -30.10 36.75
N CYS A 283 36.23 -30.49 35.53
CA CYS A 283 36.39 -29.61 34.37
C CYS A 283 35.28 -29.77 33.31
N SER A 284 34.22 -30.54 33.58
CA SER A 284 33.16 -30.81 32.59
C SER A 284 32.46 -29.54 32.12
N ASP A 285 32.28 -28.57 33.01
CA ASP A 285 31.53 -27.35 32.70
C ASP A 285 32.39 -26.36 31.91
N VAL A 286 33.70 -26.30 32.17
CA VAL A 286 34.68 -25.56 31.34
C VAL A 286 34.77 -26.17 29.93
N GLU A 287 34.75 -27.50 29.82
CA GLU A 287 34.75 -28.20 28.54
C GLU A 287 33.44 -27.93 27.76
N ALA A 288 32.28 -27.97 28.45
CA ALA A 288 30.99 -27.63 27.87
C ALA A 288 30.94 -26.17 27.38
N TYR A 289 31.51 -25.24 28.16
CA TYR A 289 31.67 -23.84 27.75
C TYR A 289 32.52 -23.72 26.49
N LEU A 290 33.71 -24.32 26.44
CA LEU A 290 34.60 -24.27 25.27
C LEU A 290 33.99 -24.89 24.01
N ARG A 291 33.17 -25.92 24.16
CA ARG A 291 32.43 -26.51 23.03
C ARG A 291 31.36 -25.56 22.49
N LYS A 292 30.70 -24.80 23.36
CA LYS A 292 29.64 -23.86 22.97
C LYS A 292 30.18 -22.51 22.48
N TYR A 293 31.30 -22.05 23.04
CA TYR A 293 31.92 -20.76 22.75
C TYR A 293 33.44 -20.92 22.49
N PRO A 294 33.84 -21.60 21.40
CA PRO A 294 35.24 -21.94 21.14
C PRO A 294 36.15 -20.72 20.89
N THR A 295 35.55 -19.60 20.49
CA THR A 295 36.17 -18.29 20.24
C THR A 295 35.53 -17.19 21.09
N GLY A 296 34.82 -17.56 22.18
CA GLY A 296 34.19 -16.60 23.09
C GLY A 296 35.19 -15.75 23.87
N LYS A 297 34.70 -14.70 24.52
CA LYS A 297 35.45 -13.78 25.39
C LYS A 297 36.30 -14.52 26.43
N TYR A 298 35.82 -15.62 27.00
CA TYR A 298 36.53 -16.39 28.03
C TYR A 298 37.21 -17.65 27.49
N ALA A 299 37.22 -17.89 26.18
CA ALA A 299 37.78 -19.11 25.60
C ALA A 299 39.28 -19.28 25.86
N ALA A 300 40.05 -18.19 25.89
CA ALA A 300 41.49 -18.24 26.18
C ALA A 300 41.76 -18.65 27.63
N GLU A 301 40.99 -18.09 28.58
CA GLU A 301 41.10 -18.43 30.00
C GLU A 301 40.67 -19.87 30.25
N ALA A 302 39.54 -20.29 29.66
CA ALA A 302 39.06 -21.66 29.74
C ALA A 302 40.08 -22.68 29.19
N LYS A 303 40.69 -22.39 28.03
CA LYS A 303 41.76 -23.24 27.44
C LYS A 303 42.96 -23.33 28.36
N THR A 304 43.33 -22.22 29.01
CA THR A 304 44.44 -22.17 29.96
C THR A 304 44.14 -23.04 31.19
N ALA A 305 42.96 -22.90 31.80
CA ALA A 305 42.54 -23.71 32.95
C ALA A 305 42.51 -25.22 32.63
N MET A 306 42.05 -25.59 31.43
CA MET A 306 42.07 -26.99 30.97
C MET A 306 43.48 -27.54 30.81
N LYS A 307 44.42 -26.73 30.32
CA LYS A 307 45.82 -27.10 30.15
C LYS A 307 46.55 -27.23 31.49
N GLU A 308 46.33 -26.29 32.41
CA GLU A 308 46.93 -26.32 33.75
C GLU A 308 46.48 -27.52 34.58
N SER A 309 45.20 -27.91 34.43
CA SER A 309 44.61 -29.02 35.17
C SER A 309 44.91 -30.40 34.57
N GLU A 310 45.46 -30.46 33.36
CA GLU A 310 45.65 -31.71 32.59
C GLU A 310 46.37 -32.80 33.40
N LYS A 311 47.53 -32.48 33.98
CA LYS A 311 48.30 -33.45 34.79
C LYS A 311 47.52 -33.95 36.01
N GLN A 312 46.78 -33.06 36.68
CA GLN A 312 45.98 -33.43 37.86
C GLN A 312 44.78 -34.28 37.46
N ARG A 313 44.08 -33.94 36.37
CA ARG A 313 42.98 -34.75 35.82
C ARG A 313 43.42 -36.15 35.46
N GLU A 314 44.57 -36.30 34.80
CA GLU A 314 45.12 -37.62 34.47
C GLU A 314 45.49 -38.43 35.72
N ALA A 315 46.04 -37.79 36.75
CA ALA A 315 46.27 -38.44 38.04
C ALA A 315 44.96 -38.90 38.71
N GLN A 316 43.91 -38.06 38.69
CA GLN A 316 42.59 -38.42 39.24
C GLN A 316 41.92 -39.53 38.43
N LYS A 317 42.04 -39.54 37.10
CA LYS A 317 41.56 -40.66 36.26
C LYS A 317 42.24 -41.97 36.63
N LYS A 318 43.58 -41.98 36.77
CA LYS A 318 44.33 -43.17 37.21
C LYS A 318 43.89 -43.65 38.59
N LYS A 319 43.71 -42.74 39.55
CA LYS A 319 43.19 -43.06 40.89
C LYS A 319 41.78 -43.64 40.83
N ALA A 320 40.87 -43.04 40.06
CA ALA A 320 39.50 -43.53 39.90
C ALA A 320 39.46 -44.94 39.28
N VAL A 321 40.29 -45.21 38.27
CA VAL A 321 40.43 -46.55 37.67
C VAL A 321 40.98 -47.56 38.68
N ALA A 322 42.00 -47.19 39.47
CA ALA A 322 42.55 -48.07 40.50
C ALA A 322 41.53 -48.38 41.60
N VAL A 323 40.76 -47.38 42.05
CA VAL A 323 39.67 -47.56 43.02
C VAL A 323 38.60 -48.48 42.43
N LYS A 324 38.15 -48.26 41.19
CA LYS A 324 37.17 -49.14 40.53
C LYS A 324 37.69 -50.58 40.41
N LYS A 325 38.96 -50.77 40.04
CA LYS A 325 39.58 -52.09 39.99
C LYS A 325 39.61 -52.76 41.37
N SER A 326 39.96 -52.01 42.42
CA SER A 326 39.96 -52.54 43.79
C SER A 326 38.54 -52.88 44.31
N ALA A 327 37.54 -52.09 43.94
CA ALA A 327 36.14 -52.34 44.29
C ALA A 327 35.63 -53.61 43.60
N ASN A 328 35.87 -53.74 42.29
CA ASN A 328 35.53 -54.95 41.53
C ASN A 328 36.26 -56.18 42.09
N ARG A 329 37.53 -56.04 42.47
CA ARG A 329 38.29 -57.13 43.11
C ARG A 329 37.73 -57.50 44.47
N ALA A 330 37.33 -56.53 45.29
CA ALA A 330 36.70 -56.79 46.58
C ALA A 330 35.33 -57.45 46.45
N GLU A 331 34.55 -57.09 45.42
CA GLU A 331 33.29 -57.74 45.07
C GLU A 331 33.52 -59.18 44.63
N CYS A 332 34.48 -59.41 43.72
CA CYS A 332 34.91 -60.74 43.31
C CYS A 332 35.36 -61.60 44.50
N ILE A 333 36.13 -61.03 45.44
CA ILE A 333 36.54 -61.73 46.67
C ILE A 333 35.31 -62.17 47.50
N LYS A 334 34.30 -61.31 47.64
CA LYS A 334 33.06 -61.65 48.36
C LYS A 334 32.30 -62.78 47.68
N ASP A 335 32.21 -62.75 46.35
CA ASP A 335 31.52 -63.78 45.58
C ASP A 335 32.26 -65.12 45.64
N CYS A 336 33.58 -65.14 45.48
CA CYS A 336 34.40 -66.34 45.69
C CYS A 336 34.19 -66.93 47.10
N ARG A 337 34.16 -66.09 48.16
CA ARG A 337 33.94 -66.56 49.53
C ARG A 337 32.55 -67.14 49.73
N ARG A 338 31.51 -66.46 49.25
CA ARG A 338 30.12 -66.92 49.33
C ARG A 338 29.91 -68.24 48.60
N TYR A 339 30.54 -68.41 47.43
CA TYR A 339 30.40 -69.63 46.63
C TYR A 339 30.94 -70.87 47.36
N TYR A 340 32.10 -70.75 48.03
CA TYR A 340 32.77 -71.88 48.67
C TYR A 340 32.40 -72.09 50.15
N GLU A 341 31.57 -71.24 50.75
CA GLU A 341 31.20 -71.25 52.17
C GLU A 341 30.63 -72.59 52.69
N LYS A 342 30.05 -73.42 51.80
CA LYS A 342 29.45 -74.72 52.17
C LYS A 342 30.40 -75.91 52.12
N TYR A 343 31.65 -75.74 51.69
CA TYR A 343 32.61 -76.84 51.52
C TYR A 343 33.52 -77.01 52.73
N TYR A 344 33.87 -78.24 53.09
CA TYR A 344 34.73 -78.52 54.27
C TYR A 344 36.14 -77.91 54.15
N ALA A 345 36.62 -77.67 52.92
CA ALA A 345 37.89 -76.99 52.63
C ALA A 345 37.70 -75.55 52.12
N TYR A 346 36.70 -74.82 52.65
CA TYR A 346 36.29 -73.52 52.10
C TYR A 346 37.44 -72.52 51.95
N GLU A 347 38.33 -72.40 52.95
CA GLU A 347 39.44 -71.43 52.91
C GLU A 347 40.37 -71.69 51.73
N ILE A 348 40.70 -72.96 51.46
CA ILE A 348 41.62 -73.34 50.37
C ILE A 348 40.98 -73.06 49.01
N LEU A 349 39.71 -73.44 48.85
CA LEU A 349 38.98 -73.24 47.58
C LEU A 349 38.71 -71.75 47.31
N ALA A 350 38.34 -70.99 48.35
CA ALA A 350 38.13 -69.55 48.24
C ALA A 350 39.43 -68.80 47.89
N GLN A 351 40.57 -69.14 48.52
CA GLN A 351 41.86 -68.52 48.19
C GLN A 351 42.29 -68.82 46.75
N ARG A 352 42.08 -70.05 46.26
CA ARG A 352 42.39 -70.41 44.88
C ARG A 352 41.51 -69.66 43.88
N CYS A 353 40.22 -69.50 44.17
CA CYS A 353 39.30 -68.66 43.39
C CYS A 353 39.79 -67.20 43.33
N ILE A 354 40.12 -66.60 44.48
CA ILE A 354 40.61 -65.22 44.56
C ILE A 354 41.90 -65.01 43.75
N GLN A 355 42.81 -65.99 43.75
CA GLN A 355 44.08 -65.89 43.02
C GLN A 355 43.90 -65.99 41.50
N ASN A 356 42.95 -66.80 41.04
CA ASN A 356 42.78 -67.08 39.61
C ASN A 356 41.75 -66.16 38.94
N GLU A 357 40.77 -65.64 39.69
CA GLU A 357 39.57 -65.02 39.12
C GLU A 357 39.37 -63.51 39.44
N CYS A 358 40.11 -62.87 40.39
CA CYS A 358 39.78 -61.51 40.92
C CYS A 358 40.73 -60.30 40.67
#